data_AF-A0A9D0Q2V0-F1
#
_entry.id   AF-A0A9D0Q2V0-F1
#
_cell.length_a   1.000
_cell.length_b   1.000
_cell.length_c   1.000
_cell.angle_alpha   90.00
_cell.angle_beta   90.00
_cell.angle_gamma   90.00
#
_symmetry.space_group_name_H-M   'P 1'
#
loop_
_entity.id
_entity.type
_entity.pdbx_description
1 polymer ?
#
loop_
_entity_poly.entity_id
_entity_poly.type
_entity_poly.pdbx_seq_one_letter_code
_entity_poly.pdbx_strand_id
1 'polypeptide(L)'
;MMNRKIEQQKQQIRIVPGKDATGQAIFSVLLKRSYQIKNQQIAQRLVEVDDLQQTDEYYKPADPRYSTVKFESDLVPYKLKTDVVFIGNAYTADGQPEQSLMVGIEVAEKKKLIQVIGDRH
;
A
#
# COMPACT_ATOMS: atom_id res chain seq x y z
N MET A 1 -8.14 23.80 -30.45
CA MET A 1 -6.96 23.09 -29.92
C MET A 1 -6.97 23.25 -28.41
N MET A 2 -7.10 22.15 -27.66
CA MET A 2 -7.35 22.17 -26.21
C MET A 2 -6.04 22.26 -25.44
N ASN A 3 -5.79 23.37 -24.75
CA ASN A 3 -4.63 23.57 -23.88
C ASN A 3 -4.71 22.63 -22.67
N ARG A 4 -4.10 21.45 -22.79
CA ARG A 4 -3.84 20.57 -21.64
C ARG A 4 -2.68 21.19 -20.85
N LYS A 5 -3.00 21.96 -19.80
CA LYS A 5 -2.02 22.24 -18.75
C LYS A 5 -1.52 20.89 -18.26
N ILE A 6 -0.26 20.57 -18.54
CA ILE A 6 0.41 19.44 -17.91
C ILE A 6 0.65 19.90 -16.48
N GLU A 7 -0.30 19.65 -15.58
CA GLU A 7 -0.01 19.71 -14.15
C GLU A 7 1.13 18.74 -13.89
N GLN A 8 2.26 19.27 -13.42
CA GLN A 8 3.42 18.46 -13.09
C GLN A 8 3.04 17.53 -11.94
N GLN A 9 2.79 16.27 -12.27
CA GLN A 9 2.43 15.25 -11.31
C GLN A 9 3.65 15.00 -10.41
N LYS A 10 3.50 15.25 -9.10
CA LYS A 10 4.55 14.98 -8.10
C LYS A 10 4.90 13.49 -8.18
N GLN A 11 6.18 13.20 -8.35
CA GLN A 11 6.70 11.84 -8.38
C GLN A 11 8.00 11.83 -7.59
N GLN A 12 8.12 10.87 -6.67
CA GLN A 12 9.32 10.74 -5.85
C GLN A 12 10.18 9.64 -6.42
N ILE A 13 11.42 10.00 -6.73
CA ILE A 13 12.44 9.11 -7.24
C ILE A 13 13.59 9.15 -6.25
N ARG A 14 14.00 7.97 -5.77
CA ARG A 14 15.18 7.82 -4.92
C ARG A 14 16.13 6.80 -5.54
N ILE A 15 17.41 7.12 -5.45
CA ILE A 15 18.51 6.23 -5.79
C ILE A 15 19.05 5.69 -4.48
N VAL A 16 19.08 4.36 -4.34
CA VAL A 16 19.59 3.69 -3.15
C VAL A 16 20.77 2.81 -3.58
N PRO A 17 22.02 3.23 -3.31
CA PRO A 17 23.17 2.38 -3.54
C PRO A 17 23.23 1.29 -2.46
N GLY A 18 23.62 0.07 -2.85
CA GLY A 18 23.76 -1.05 -1.94
C GLY A 18 24.77 -2.07 -2.41
N LYS A 19 24.88 -3.18 -1.68
CA LYS A 19 25.64 -4.37 -2.09
C LYS A 19 24.76 -5.61 -1.97
N ASP A 20 24.98 -6.60 -2.82
CA ASP A 20 24.34 -7.90 -2.70
C ASP A 20 25.04 -8.76 -1.62
N ALA A 21 24.58 -10.01 -1.47
CA ALA A 21 25.16 -10.97 -0.53
C ALA A 21 26.64 -11.33 -0.82
N THR A 22 27.15 -11.05 -2.02
CA THR A 22 28.54 -11.29 -2.43
C THR A 22 29.42 -10.03 -2.31
N GLY A 23 28.83 -8.89 -1.96
CA GLY A 23 29.52 -7.59 -1.88
C GLY A 23 29.54 -6.81 -3.20
N GLN A 24 28.90 -7.30 -4.25
CA GLN A 24 28.79 -6.61 -5.54
C GLN A 24 27.79 -5.44 -5.44
N ALA A 25 28.12 -4.31 -6.07
CA ALA A 25 27.29 -3.12 -6.01
C ALA A 25 25.92 -3.34 -6.69
N ILE A 26 24.86 -2.94 -5.98
CA ILE A 26 23.49 -2.86 -6.51
C ILE A 26 23.12 -1.38 -6.65
N PHE A 27 22.48 -1.04 -7.78
CA PHE A 27 21.89 0.27 -8.02
C PHE A 27 20.37 0.12 -8.15
N SER A 28 19.63 0.60 -7.15
CA SER A 28 18.16 0.52 -7.13
C SER A 28 17.53 1.90 -7.32
N VAL A 29 16.50 1.97 -8.18
CA VAL A 29 15.66 3.15 -8.38
C VAL A 29 14.28 2.87 -7.82
N LEU A 30 13.87 3.63 -6.81
CA LEU A 30 12.56 3.52 -6.17
C LEU A 30 11.60 4.55 -6.72
N LEU A 31 10.37 4.10 -6.99
CA LEU A 31 9.27 4.91 -7.52
C LEU A 31 8.02 4.74 -6.67
N LYS A 32 7.46 5.86 -6.18
CA LYS A 32 6.17 5.86 -5.47
C LYS A 32 5.12 6.70 -6.19
N ARG A 33 3.89 6.19 -6.22
CA ARG A 33 2.71 6.83 -6.81
C ARG A 33 1.47 6.44 -6.01
N SER A 34 0.58 7.40 -5.83
CA SER A 34 -0.72 7.19 -5.18
C SER A 34 -1.83 7.18 -6.24
N TYR A 35 -2.84 6.34 -6.04
CA TYR A 35 -3.97 6.17 -6.94
C TYR A 35 -5.27 6.14 -6.13
N GLN A 36 -6.33 6.71 -6.69
CA GLN A 36 -7.69 6.46 -6.24
C GLN A 36 -8.23 5.22 -6.97
N ILE A 37 -8.64 4.22 -6.19
CA ILE A 37 -9.22 2.97 -6.70
C ILE A 37 -10.66 2.89 -6.20
N LYS A 38 -11.58 2.65 -7.13
CA LYS A 38 -13.01 2.45 -6.85
C LYS A 38 -13.41 1.08 -7.40
N ASN A 39 -14.40 0.45 -6.77
CA ASN A 39 -14.82 -0.90 -7.14
C ASN A 39 -15.19 -0.97 -8.64
N GLN A 40 -14.59 -1.93 -9.36
CA GLN A 40 -14.78 -2.15 -10.80
C GLN A 40 -14.46 -0.93 -11.69
N GLN A 41 -13.63 0.00 -11.22
CA GLN A 41 -13.19 1.16 -12.00
C GLN A 41 -11.68 1.14 -12.24
N ILE A 42 -11.26 1.77 -13.33
CA ILE A 42 -9.83 1.97 -13.62
C ILE A 42 -9.23 2.89 -12.56
N ALA A 43 -8.11 2.49 -11.98
CA ALA A 43 -7.38 3.29 -11.00
C ALA A 43 -6.98 4.66 -11.59
N GLN A 44 -7.31 5.73 -10.88
CA GLN A 44 -6.99 7.10 -11.29
C GLN A 44 -5.77 7.59 -10.52
N ARG A 45 -4.74 8.05 -11.23
CA ARG A 45 -3.54 8.58 -10.58
C ARG A 45 -3.89 9.87 -9.82
N LEU A 46 -3.47 9.95 -8.57
CA LEU A 46 -3.58 11.16 -7.76
C LEU A 46 -2.43 12.13 -8.09
N VAL A 47 -2.73 13.42 -8.03
CA VAL A 47 -1.72 14.49 -8.20
C VAL A 47 -0.83 14.57 -6.96
N GLU A 48 -1.46 14.47 -5.79
CA GLU A 48 -0.78 14.37 -4.51
C GLU A 48 -0.32 12.93 -4.29
N VAL A 49 0.92 12.78 -3.85
CA VAL A 49 1.54 11.48 -3.57
C VAL A 49 2.14 11.50 -2.17
N ASP A 50 1.98 10.39 -1.46
CA ASP A 50 2.62 10.16 -0.18
C ASP A 50 4.14 10.12 -0.34
N ASP A 51 4.84 10.51 0.73
CA ASP A 51 6.30 10.45 0.76
C ASP A 51 6.81 9.00 0.78
N LEU A 52 8.01 8.79 0.22
CA LEU A 52 8.70 7.51 0.35
C LEU A 52 8.96 7.24 1.84
N GLN A 53 8.42 6.12 2.32
CA GLN A 53 8.50 5.70 3.70
C GLN A 53 9.91 5.16 3.97
N GLN A 54 10.69 5.83 4.83
CA GLN A 54 12.08 5.41 5.08
C GLN A 54 12.18 4.31 6.14
N THR A 55 11.28 4.32 7.12
CA THR A 55 11.22 3.38 8.24
C THR A 55 9.81 2.84 8.38
N ASP A 56 9.62 1.69 9.00
CA ASP A 56 8.27 1.18 9.24
C ASP A 56 7.43 2.16 10.06
N GLU A 57 6.17 2.35 9.66
CA GLU A 57 5.13 3.01 10.44
C GLU A 57 4.34 1.94 11.21
N TYR A 58 4.10 2.18 12.50
CA TYR A 58 3.41 1.24 13.38
C TYR A 58 2.06 1.78 13.83
N TYR A 59 1.10 0.89 14.08
CA TYR A 59 -0.12 1.27 14.79
C TYR A 59 0.20 1.76 16.21
N LYS A 60 -0.57 2.73 16.72
CA LYS A 60 -0.35 3.26 18.07
C LYS A 60 -0.56 2.16 19.12
N PRO A 61 0.30 2.09 20.16
CA PRO A 61 1.28 3.10 20.63
C PRO A 61 2.63 3.19 19.89
N ALA A 62 2.78 2.64 18.68
CA ALA A 62 3.93 2.84 17.79
C ALA A 62 5.28 2.42 18.39
N ASP A 63 5.27 1.32 19.14
CA ASP A 63 6.46 0.65 19.65
C ASP A 63 6.78 -0.58 18.78
N PRO A 64 7.95 -0.63 18.11
CA PRO A 64 8.34 -1.75 17.25
C PRO A 64 8.37 -3.12 17.94
N ARG A 65 8.45 -3.18 19.28
CA ARG A 65 8.56 -4.44 20.03
C ARG A 65 7.23 -5.19 20.14
N TYR A 66 6.11 -4.48 20.08
CA TYR A 66 4.78 -5.04 20.33
C TYR A 66 3.65 -4.43 19.51
N SER A 67 3.95 -3.47 18.64
CA SER A 67 2.96 -2.88 17.74
C SER A 67 3.01 -3.53 16.37
N THR A 68 1.85 -3.68 15.74
CA THR A 68 1.77 -4.15 14.36
C THR A 68 2.26 -3.07 13.41
N VAL A 69 3.05 -3.47 12.41
CA VAL A 69 3.44 -2.60 11.29
C VAL A 69 2.18 -2.22 10.51
N LYS A 70 1.97 -0.92 10.35
CA LYS A 70 0.93 -0.33 9.50
C LYS A 70 1.45 -0.14 8.08
N PHE A 71 2.63 0.46 7.90
CA PHE A 71 3.29 0.56 6.59
C PHE A 71 4.74 0.16 6.72
N GLU A 72 5.21 -0.71 5.84
CA GLU A 72 6.62 -1.09 5.76
C GLU A 72 7.44 0.03 5.11
N SER A 73 8.75 0.03 5.36
CA SER A 73 9.70 0.87 4.63
C SER A 73 9.64 0.58 3.11
N ASP A 74 9.62 1.66 2.33
CA ASP A 74 9.73 1.59 0.86
C ASP A 74 11.16 1.26 0.41
N LEU A 75 12.15 1.35 1.29
CA LEU A 75 13.58 1.23 0.98
C LEU A 75 14.07 -0.23 0.91
N VAL A 76 13.28 -1.12 0.29
CA VAL A 76 13.72 -2.49 0.05
C VAL A 76 14.63 -2.55 -1.18
N PRO A 77 15.81 -3.20 -1.09
CA PRO A 77 16.81 -3.17 -2.17
C PRO A 77 16.34 -3.90 -3.43
N TYR A 78 15.55 -4.97 -3.28
CA TYR A 78 14.90 -5.70 -4.37
C TYR A 78 13.59 -6.33 -3.90
N LYS A 79 12.61 -6.46 -4.81
CA LYS A 79 11.40 -7.27 -4.62
C LYS A 79 11.35 -8.32 -5.73
N LEU A 80 11.22 -9.60 -5.37
CA LEU A 80 11.15 -10.69 -6.35
C LEU A 80 9.84 -10.69 -7.15
N LYS A 81 8.75 -10.23 -6.52
CA LYS A 81 7.39 -10.18 -7.07
C LYS A 81 6.65 -8.97 -6.51
N THR A 82 5.49 -8.68 -7.11
CA THR A 82 4.58 -7.65 -6.60
C THR A 82 3.78 -8.19 -5.42
N ASP A 83 3.88 -7.52 -4.29
CA ASP A 83 3.03 -7.75 -3.13
C ASP A 83 1.85 -6.77 -3.14
N VAL A 84 0.68 -7.26 -2.75
CA VAL A 84 -0.53 -6.44 -2.57
C VAL A 84 -0.92 -6.49 -1.10
N VAL A 85 -0.78 -5.36 -0.42
CA VAL A 85 -1.17 -5.20 0.98
C VAL A 85 -2.46 -4.38 1.03
N PHE A 86 -3.48 -4.93 1.69
CA PHE A 86 -4.74 -4.23 1.93
C PHE A 86 -4.84 -3.85 3.40
N ILE A 87 -5.04 -2.56 3.65
CA ILE A 87 -5.23 -2.00 4.99
C ILE A 87 -6.60 -1.34 5.00
N GLY A 88 -7.49 -1.83 5.86
CA GLY A 88 -8.84 -1.33 5.94
C GLY A 88 -9.58 -1.91 7.12
N ASN A 89 -10.78 -1.39 7.34
CA ASN A 89 -11.72 -1.89 8.33
C ASN A 89 -12.83 -2.67 7.61
N ALA A 90 -13.46 -3.58 8.35
CA ALA A 90 -14.60 -4.35 7.90
C ALA A 90 -15.86 -3.79 8.59
N TYR A 91 -16.88 -3.48 7.80
CA TYR A 91 -18.16 -2.94 8.26
C TYR A 91 -19.29 -3.84 7.78
N THR A 92 -20.42 -3.84 8.49
CA THR A 92 -21.61 -4.57 8.03
C THR A 92 -22.32 -3.77 6.94
N ALA A 93 -23.11 -4.44 6.11
CA ALA A 93 -23.73 -3.80 4.96
C ALA A 93 -24.84 -2.80 5.36
N ASP A 94 -25.51 -3.05 6.48
CA ASP A 94 -26.69 -2.33 6.97
C ASP A 94 -26.45 -1.62 8.32
N GLY A 95 -25.21 -1.64 8.82
CA GLY A 95 -24.86 -1.05 10.11
C GLY A 95 -25.27 -1.91 11.31
N GLN A 96 -25.84 -3.11 11.09
CA GLN A 96 -26.30 -3.97 12.17
C GLN A 96 -25.12 -4.72 12.81
N PRO A 97 -25.07 -4.83 14.14
CA PRO A 97 -24.00 -5.56 14.80
C PRO A 97 -23.90 -7.03 14.35
N GLU A 98 -22.74 -7.43 13.81
CA GLU A 98 -22.41 -8.83 13.54
C GLU A 98 -21.12 -9.24 14.29
N GLN A 99 -21.11 -10.49 14.79
CA GLN A 99 -19.95 -11.08 15.49
C GLN A 99 -18.88 -11.62 14.54
N SER A 100 -19.25 -11.85 13.27
CA SER A 100 -18.30 -12.18 12.23
C SER A 100 -18.85 -11.87 10.86
N LEU A 101 -18.02 -11.42 9.94
CA LEU A 101 -18.40 -11.22 8.55
C LEU A 101 -17.31 -11.69 7.58
N MET A 102 -17.72 -12.12 6.39
CA MET A 102 -16.81 -12.51 5.31
C MET A 102 -16.44 -11.28 4.49
N VAL A 103 -15.15 -10.97 4.41
CA VAL A 103 -14.61 -9.91 3.55
C VAL A 103 -13.86 -10.53 2.38
N GLY A 104 -14.05 -9.98 1.20
CA GLY A 104 -13.32 -10.36 -0.01
C GLY A 104 -12.55 -9.20 -0.61
N ILE A 105 -11.34 -9.48 -1.08
CA ILE A 105 -10.59 -8.61 -1.98
C ILE A 105 -10.25 -9.37 -3.26
N GLU A 106 -10.38 -8.69 -4.38
CA GLU A 106 -10.02 -9.19 -5.71
C GLU A 106 -9.12 -8.17 -6.40
N VAL A 107 -7.96 -8.63 -6.88
CA VAL A 107 -7.00 -7.82 -7.65
C VAL A 107 -6.56 -8.64 -8.84
N ALA A 108 -6.95 -8.18 -10.03
CA ALA A 108 -6.83 -8.95 -11.27
C ALA A 108 -7.42 -10.37 -11.08
N GLU A 109 -6.67 -11.42 -11.39
CA GLU A 109 -7.10 -12.80 -11.23
C GLU A 109 -6.95 -13.38 -9.81
N LYS A 110 -6.44 -12.59 -8.85
CA LYS A 110 -6.23 -13.03 -7.47
C LYS A 110 -7.41 -12.63 -6.59
N LYS A 111 -8.00 -13.60 -5.91
CA LYS A 111 -9.07 -13.40 -4.94
C LYS A 111 -8.67 -13.94 -3.58
N LYS A 112 -8.92 -13.17 -2.53
CA LYS A 112 -8.76 -13.59 -1.13
C LYS A 112 -10.04 -13.30 -0.36
N LEU A 113 -10.56 -14.33 0.32
CA LEU A 113 -11.67 -14.22 1.26
C LEU A 113 -11.13 -14.45 2.68
N ILE A 114 -11.56 -13.62 3.62
CA ILE A 114 -11.21 -13.74 5.04
C ILE A 114 -12.48 -13.66 5.88
N GLN A 115 -12.56 -14.47 6.94
CA GLN A 115 -13.56 -14.28 7.99
C GLN A 115 -12.99 -13.33 9.02
N VAL A 116 -13.67 -12.22 9.24
CA VAL A 116 -13.30 -11.24 10.27
C VAL A 116 -14.18 -11.51 11.48
N ILE A 117 -13.59 -11.79 12.64
CA ILE A 117 -14.30 -12.17 13.89
C ILE A 117 -14.16 -11.04 14.92
N GLY A 118 -15.20 -10.79 15.70
CA GLY A 118 -15.33 -9.69 16.67
C GLY A 118 -16.39 -8.67 16.24
N ASP A 119 -16.69 -7.72 17.12
CA ASP A 119 -17.76 -6.74 16.91
C ASP A 119 -17.54 -5.90 15.64
N ARG A 120 -18.56 -5.88 14.77
CA ARG A 120 -18.60 -5.06 13.55
C ARG A 120 -19.93 -4.35 13.47
N HIS A 121 -19.87 -3.13 12.97
CA HIS A 121 -21.01 -2.27 12.67
C HIS A 121 -20.74 -1.73 11.27
#